data_AF-A0A3N5T4X4-F1
#
_entry.id   AF-A0A3N5T4X4-F1
#
_cell.length_a   1.000
_cell.length_b   1.000
_cell.length_c   1.000
_cell.angle_alpha   90.00
_cell.angle_beta   90.00
_cell.angle_gamma   90.00
#
_symmetry.space_group_name_H-M   'P 1'
#
loop_
_entity.id
_entity.type
_entity.pdbx_description
1 polymer ?
#
loop_
_entity_poly.entity_id
_entity_poly.type
_entity_poly.pdbx_seq_one_letter_code
_entity_poly.pdbx_strand_id
1 'polypeptide(L)'
;MKLSWIASLVVAAGFSALSCATVPTEPLAPGEMRLLKMEAPTGDIRANIVYVFDLFFEADGHPTVKRACFYWSGDGPYCSNVKRVNYGSPRTVEVELRSIPPGIFGYGTYQLECYVEYIRDGKPVRTNVVGAHVAVMLK
;
A
#
# COMPACT_ATOMS: atom_id res chain seq x y z
N MET A 1 -55.27 43.26 4.97
CA MET A 1 -54.57 43.20 6.26
C MET A 1 -53.32 42.35 6.08
N LYS A 2 -52.13 42.95 6.21
CA LYS A 2 -50.84 42.26 6.25
C LYS A 2 -50.59 41.87 7.71
N LEU A 3 -50.22 40.62 7.98
CA LEU A 3 -49.55 40.23 9.21
C LEU A 3 -48.34 39.35 8.90
N SER A 4 -47.32 39.59 9.69
CA SER A 4 -45.92 39.26 9.51
C SER A 4 -45.48 38.24 10.56
N TRP A 5 -44.56 37.36 10.15
CA TRP A 5 -43.50 36.60 10.87
C TRP A 5 -43.82 35.83 12.17
N ILE A 6 -43.30 34.60 12.26
CA ILE A 6 -42.27 34.17 13.23
C ILE A 6 -41.52 32.94 12.69
N ALA A 7 -40.22 32.94 12.93
CA ALA A 7 -39.20 31.97 12.56
C ALA A 7 -39.30 30.64 13.31
N SER A 8 -38.66 29.60 12.76
CA SER A 8 -38.08 28.54 13.58
C SER A 8 -36.80 28.02 12.92
N LEU A 9 -35.68 28.29 13.61
CA LEU A 9 -34.39 27.63 13.44
C LEU A 9 -34.55 26.13 13.64
N VAL A 10 -33.92 25.32 12.79
CA VAL A 10 -33.49 23.97 13.16
C VAL A 10 -31.98 23.90 12.98
N VAL A 11 -31.29 23.84 14.11
CA VAL A 11 -29.88 23.49 14.24
C VAL A 11 -29.79 21.98 14.35
N ALA A 12 -29.01 21.34 13.47
CA ALA A 12 -28.36 20.02 13.66
C ALA A 12 -27.66 19.67 12.32
N ALA A 13 -26.44 19.16 12.23
CA ALA A 13 -25.46 18.75 13.21
C ALA A 13 -24.10 18.82 12.52
N GLY A 14 -23.05 19.19 13.26
CA GLY A 14 -21.69 19.10 12.75
C GLY A 14 -21.34 17.64 12.47
N PHE A 15 -21.16 17.30 11.20
CA PHE A 15 -20.44 16.09 10.82
C PHE A 15 -18.95 16.38 10.99
N SER A 16 -18.40 15.93 12.12
CA SER A 16 -16.98 15.69 12.26
C SER A 16 -16.58 14.71 11.16
N ALA A 17 -15.88 15.19 10.14
CA ALA A 17 -15.33 14.34 9.09
C ALA A 17 -14.27 13.43 9.73
N LEU A 18 -14.71 12.24 10.13
CA LEU A 18 -13.85 11.07 10.23
C LEU A 18 -13.11 10.97 8.90
N SER A 19 -11.78 11.00 8.94
CA SER A 19 -10.94 10.74 7.77
C SER A 19 -11.26 9.34 7.24
N CYS A 20 -12.18 9.26 6.30
CA CYS A 20 -12.40 8.06 5.51
C CYS A 20 -11.14 7.84 4.67
N ALA A 21 -10.36 6.82 5.00
CA ALA A 21 -9.41 6.27 4.04
C ALA A 21 -10.25 5.78 2.84
N THR A 22 -10.19 6.51 1.72
CA THR A 22 -10.92 6.16 0.50
C THR A 22 -10.32 4.88 -0.06
N VAL A 23 -10.94 3.73 0.23
CA VAL A 23 -10.66 2.48 -0.47
C VAL A 23 -11.15 2.66 -1.91
N PRO A 24 -10.32 2.41 -2.94
CA PRO A 24 -10.76 2.50 -4.32
C PRO A 24 -11.90 1.51 -4.58
N THR A 25 -13.12 2.01 -4.82
CA THR A 25 -14.32 1.19 -5.09
C THR A 25 -14.54 0.92 -6.57
N GLU A 26 -13.67 1.42 -7.45
CA GLU A 26 -13.81 1.21 -8.89
C GLU A 26 -13.50 -0.25 -9.25
N PRO A 27 -14.37 -0.89 -10.07
CA PRO A 27 -14.13 -2.24 -10.57
C PRO A 27 -12.76 -2.33 -11.25
N LEU A 28 -12.10 -3.48 -11.09
CA LEU A 28 -10.88 -3.79 -11.82
C LEU A 28 -11.20 -3.96 -13.31
N ALA A 29 -10.41 -3.31 -14.16
CA ALA A 29 -10.44 -3.59 -15.59
C ALA A 29 -9.89 -5.00 -15.87
N PRO A 30 -10.19 -5.60 -17.04
CA PRO A 30 -9.73 -6.96 -17.35
C PRO A 30 -8.21 -7.12 -17.22
N GLY A 31 -7.78 -8.14 -16.48
CA GLY A 31 -6.38 -8.41 -16.15
C GLY A 31 -5.70 -7.38 -15.25
N GLU A 32 -6.42 -6.40 -14.69
CA GLU A 32 -5.85 -5.43 -13.75
C GLU A 32 -5.53 -6.08 -12.40
N MET A 33 -4.40 -5.67 -11.83
CA MET A 33 -3.99 -5.95 -10.47
C MET A 33 -3.87 -4.64 -9.69
N ARG A 34 -4.39 -4.63 -8.46
CA ARG A 34 -4.32 -3.48 -7.54
C ARG A 34 -3.82 -3.94 -6.17
N LEU A 35 -2.83 -3.24 -5.63
CA LEU A 35 -2.35 -3.46 -4.27
C LEU A 35 -3.33 -2.83 -3.28
N LEU A 36 -3.63 -3.59 -2.23
CA LEU A 36 -4.52 -3.17 -1.14
C LEU A 36 -3.71 -2.62 0.05
N LYS A 37 -2.66 -3.36 0.44
CA LYS A 37 -1.77 -2.98 1.55
C LYS A 37 -0.46 -3.75 1.48
N MET A 38 0.50 -3.29 2.25
CA MET A 38 1.75 -3.99 2.55
C MET A 38 1.81 -4.24 4.05
N GLU A 39 2.17 -5.45 4.44
CA GLU A 39 2.45 -5.82 5.83
C GLU A 39 3.93 -6.11 6.00
N ALA A 40 4.52 -5.44 6.98
CA ALA A 40 5.88 -5.69 7.43
C ALA A 40 5.93 -7.01 8.24
N PRO A 41 7.07 -7.71 8.25
CA PRO A 41 7.26 -8.87 9.13
C PRO A 41 6.99 -8.51 10.59
N THR A 42 6.53 -9.49 11.37
CA THR A 42 6.34 -9.33 12.82
C THR A 42 7.69 -9.22 13.55
N GLY A 43 7.76 -8.34 14.53
CA GLY A 43 8.95 -8.11 15.35
C GLY A 43 9.84 -6.99 14.84
N ASP A 44 11.02 -6.85 15.44
CA ASP A 44 11.94 -5.75 15.12
C ASP A 44 12.63 -5.98 13.78
N ILE A 45 12.48 -5.01 12.88
CA ILE A 45 13.25 -4.94 11.65
C ILE A 45 14.60 -4.32 11.97
N ARG A 46 15.68 -5.04 11.73
CA ARG A 46 17.06 -4.59 11.96
C ARG A 46 17.73 -4.24 10.64
N ALA A 47 18.64 -3.29 10.66
CA ALA A 47 19.38 -2.86 9.49
C ALA A 47 20.21 -4.00 8.86
N ASN A 48 20.28 -4.01 7.52
CA ASN A 48 21.06 -4.95 6.71
C ASN A 48 20.67 -6.44 6.89
N ILE A 49 19.40 -6.71 7.17
CA ILE A 49 18.81 -8.05 7.24
C ILE A 49 17.76 -8.19 6.12
N VAL A 50 17.59 -9.40 5.59
CA VAL A 50 16.55 -9.68 4.59
C VAL A 50 15.28 -10.13 5.30
N TYR A 51 14.17 -9.49 4.96
CA TYR A 51 12.86 -9.80 5.50
C TYR A 51 11.88 -10.13 4.38
N VAL A 52 10.86 -10.93 4.71
CA VAL A 52 9.73 -11.21 3.82
C VAL A 52 8.62 -10.22 4.16
N PHE A 53 8.17 -9.49 3.15
CA PHE A 53 7.01 -8.60 3.22
C PHE A 53 5.83 -9.25 2.48
N ASP A 54 4.65 -9.10 3.06
CA ASP A 54 3.40 -9.58 2.47
C ASP A 54 2.67 -8.41 1.80
N LEU A 55 2.52 -8.48 0.48
CA LEU A 55 1.75 -7.51 -0.30
C LEU A 55 0.38 -8.10 -0.61
N PHE A 56 -0.66 -7.49 -0.06
CA PHE A 56 -2.04 -7.91 -0.29
C PHE A 56 -2.57 -7.23 -1.55
N PHE A 57 -3.26 -7.98 -2.40
CA PHE A 57 -3.74 -7.46 -3.67
C PHE A 57 -5.12 -8.00 -4.03
N GLU A 58 -5.75 -7.31 -4.97
CA GLU A 58 -6.88 -7.81 -5.74
C GLU A 58 -6.47 -7.86 -7.21
N ALA A 59 -7.06 -8.79 -7.97
CA ALA A 59 -6.80 -8.89 -9.40
C ALA A 59 -7.98 -9.49 -10.15
N ASP A 60 -8.16 -9.08 -11.39
CA ASP A 60 -8.95 -9.83 -12.34
C ASP A 60 -8.11 -10.99 -12.90
N GLY A 61 -8.55 -12.23 -12.66
CA GLY A 61 -7.82 -13.45 -13.03
C GLY A 61 -6.53 -13.70 -12.22
N HIS A 62 -5.49 -14.17 -12.92
CA HIS A 62 -4.20 -14.61 -12.35
C HIS A 62 -3.03 -13.93 -13.09
N PRO A 63 -2.84 -12.61 -12.92
CA PRO A 63 -1.80 -11.86 -13.62
C PRO A 63 -0.40 -12.38 -13.28
N THR A 64 0.48 -12.47 -14.27
CA THR A 64 1.86 -12.94 -14.04
C THR A 64 2.67 -11.85 -13.35
N VAL A 65 2.95 -12.03 -12.06
CA VAL A 65 3.75 -11.10 -11.26
C VAL A 65 5.24 -11.30 -11.57
N LYS A 66 5.98 -10.20 -11.75
CA LYS A 66 7.41 -10.24 -12.09
C LYS A 66 8.29 -9.87 -10.90
N ARG A 67 8.07 -8.68 -10.32
CA ARG A 67 8.88 -8.13 -9.23
C ARG A 67 8.09 -7.09 -8.46
N ALA A 68 8.51 -6.82 -7.23
CA ALA A 68 8.06 -5.64 -6.49
C ALA A 68 9.21 -4.69 -6.28
N CYS A 69 8.90 -3.40 -6.25
CA CYS A 69 9.87 -2.34 -6.13
C CYS A 69 9.48 -1.43 -4.97
N PHE A 70 10.47 -1.06 -4.17
CA PHE A 70 10.28 -0.35 -2.92
C PHE A 70 11.00 1.00 -2.91
N TYR A 71 10.41 1.99 -2.25
CA TYR A 71 11.08 3.25 -1.92
C TYR A 71 11.12 3.43 -0.41
N TRP A 72 12.29 3.79 0.12
CA TRP A 72 12.48 4.15 1.51
C TRP A 72 12.47 5.67 1.66
N SER A 73 11.35 6.23 2.11
CA SER A 73 11.16 7.67 2.28
C SER A 73 11.55 8.46 1.01
N GLY A 74 11.16 7.97 -0.16
CA GLY A 74 11.47 8.55 -1.47
C GLY A 74 12.78 8.06 -2.12
N ASP A 75 13.63 7.34 -1.39
CA ASP A 75 14.87 6.75 -1.94
C ASP A 75 14.61 5.38 -2.58
N GLY A 76 15.00 5.18 -3.83
CA GLY A 76 14.73 3.95 -4.60
C GLY A 76 14.56 4.18 -6.11
N PRO A 77 13.97 3.23 -6.87
CA PRO A 77 13.35 1.99 -6.40
C PRO A 77 14.37 0.87 -6.15
N TYR A 78 14.16 0.14 -5.05
CA TYR A 78 14.82 -1.13 -4.76
C TYR A 78 13.93 -2.28 -5.20
N CYS A 79 14.26 -2.93 -6.31
CA CYS A 79 13.42 -3.98 -6.88
C CYS A 79 13.93 -5.37 -6.52
N SER A 80 13.01 -6.23 -6.08
CA SER A 80 13.26 -7.63 -5.74
C SER A 80 12.34 -8.56 -6.51
N ASN A 81 12.85 -9.74 -6.86
CA ASN A 81 12.02 -10.81 -7.41
C ASN A 81 11.00 -11.27 -6.37
N VAL A 82 9.83 -11.66 -6.86
CA VAL A 82 8.79 -12.25 -6.02
C VAL A 82 9.22 -13.65 -5.60
N LYS A 83 9.06 -13.95 -4.31
CA LYS A 83 9.32 -15.28 -3.74
C LYS A 83 8.16 -16.23 -4.00
N ARG A 84 6.94 -15.77 -3.75
CA ARG A 84 5.71 -16.54 -3.90
C ARG A 84 4.54 -15.63 -4.21
N VAL A 85 3.63 -16.10 -5.07
CA VAL A 85 2.32 -15.48 -5.29
C VAL A 85 1.25 -16.47 -4.85
N ASN A 86 0.34 -16.03 -3.98
CA ASN A 86 -0.84 -16.77 -3.57
C ASN A 86 -2.09 -16.08 -4.13
N TYR A 87 -2.83 -16.77 -5.00
CA TYR A 87 -4.09 -16.28 -5.57
C TYR A 87 -5.34 -16.73 -4.78
N GLY A 88 -5.15 -17.46 -3.68
CA GLY A 88 -6.20 -17.81 -2.71
C GLY A 88 -6.71 -16.60 -1.92
N SER A 89 -7.59 -16.83 -0.93
CA SER A 89 -8.12 -15.77 -0.07
C SER A 89 -7.46 -15.80 1.31
N PRO A 90 -6.73 -14.76 1.75
CA PRO A 90 -6.41 -13.52 1.02
C PRO A 90 -5.34 -13.73 -0.06
N ARG A 91 -5.36 -12.88 -1.08
CA ARG A 91 -4.37 -12.88 -2.17
C ARG A 91 -3.12 -12.11 -1.75
N THR A 92 -1.96 -12.77 -1.84
CA THR A 92 -0.69 -12.21 -1.36
C THR A 92 0.47 -12.41 -2.33
N VAL A 93 1.39 -11.44 -2.34
CA VAL A 93 2.70 -11.54 -2.99
C VAL A 93 3.75 -11.42 -1.89
N GLU A 94 4.55 -12.46 -1.71
CA GLU A 94 5.67 -12.47 -0.78
C GLU A 94 6.94 -12.00 -1.48
N VAL A 95 7.60 -11.00 -0.91
CA VAL A 95 8.80 -10.40 -1.49
C VAL A 95 9.88 -10.24 -0.44
N GLU A 96 11.10 -10.60 -0.82
CA GLU A 96 12.27 -10.37 0.02
C GLU A 96 12.81 -8.96 -0.19
N LEU A 97 12.90 -8.20 0.90
CA LEU A 97 13.51 -6.87 0.91
C LEU A 97 14.60 -6.83 1.95
N ARG A 98 15.77 -6.35 1.56
CA ARG A 98 16.85 -6.06 2.49
C ARG A 98 16.60 -4.68 3.12
N SER A 99 16.61 -4.62 4.44
CA SER A 99 16.43 -3.40 5.23
C SER A 99 17.69 -2.50 5.19
N ILE A 100 17.97 -1.91 4.02
CA ILE A 100 19.00 -0.88 3.85
C ILE A 100 18.28 0.44 3.57
N PRO A 101 17.67 1.07 4.58
CA PRO A 101 17.08 2.38 4.38
C PRO A 101 18.20 3.43 4.19
N PRO A 102 17.89 4.56 3.53
CA PRO A 102 18.85 5.64 3.30
C PRO A 102 19.24 6.32 4.62
N GLY A 103 20.43 6.93 4.61
CA GLY A 103 20.96 7.72 5.71
C GLY A 103 22.23 7.15 6.34
N ILE A 104 22.96 8.01 7.04
CA ILE A 104 24.30 7.71 7.62
C ILE A 104 24.23 6.57 8.64
N PHE A 105 23.11 6.47 9.33
CA PHE A 105 22.93 5.58 10.47
C PHE A 105 22.21 4.27 10.12
N GLY A 106 21.41 4.24 9.04
CA GLY A 106 20.68 3.06 8.61
C GLY A 106 19.60 2.55 9.60
N TYR A 107 19.18 3.37 10.57
CA TYR A 107 18.11 3.09 11.54
C TYR A 107 17.21 4.32 11.71
N GLY A 108 15.95 4.08 12.09
CA GLY A 108 14.91 5.11 12.23
C GLY A 108 13.56 4.64 11.70
N THR A 109 12.59 5.54 11.68
CA THR A 109 11.28 5.28 11.08
C THR A 109 11.26 5.80 9.65
N TYR A 110 10.87 4.94 8.71
CA TYR A 110 10.83 5.23 7.29
C TYR A 110 9.43 5.02 6.74
N GLN A 111 9.06 5.82 5.74
CA GLN A 111 7.89 5.55 4.92
C GLN A 111 8.32 4.58 3.82
N LEU A 112 7.92 3.32 3.94
CA LEU A 112 8.19 2.33 2.91
C LEU A 112 7.03 2.31 1.92
N GLU A 113 7.30 2.64 0.65
CA GLU A 113 6.32 2.61 -0.44
C GLU A 113 6.63 1.45 -1.37
N CYS A 114 5.60 0.84 -1.96
CA CYS A 114 5.74 -0.34 -2.80
C CYS A 114 4.78 -0.31 -4.00
N TYR A 115 5.27 -0.75 -5.16
CA TYR A 115 4.45 -1.15 -6.30
C TYR A 115 4.92 -2.51 -6.85
N VAL A 116 4.03 -3.18 -7.58
CA VAL A 116 4.31 -4.46 -8.23
C VAL A 116 4.29 -4.29 -9.75
N GLU A 117 5.27 -4.91 -10.43
CA GLU A 117 5.27 -5.07 -11.87
C GLU A 117 4.70 -6.45 -12.25
N TYR A 118 3.69 -6.45 -13.13
CA TYR A 118 3.02 -7.66 -13.60
C TYR A 118 2.74 -7.58 -15.11
N ILE A 119 2.40 -8.71 -15.73
CA ILE A 119 2.07 -8.77 -17.15
C ILE A 119 0.56 -8.61 -17.35
N ARG A 120 0.19 -7.65 -18.21
CA ARG A 120 -1.17 -7.43 -18.70
C ARG A 120 -1.11 -7.23 -20.21
N ASP A 121 -1.95 -7.95 -20.96
CA ASP A 121 -1.97 -7.90 -22.43
C ASP A 121 -0.58 -8.08 -23.07
N GLY A 122 0.22 -8.99 -22.50
CA GLY A 122 1.58 -9.29 -22.95
C GLY A 122 2.63 -8.23 -22.62
N LYS A 123 2.27 -7.13 -21.91
CA LYS A 123 3.17 -6.03 -21.57
C LYS A 123 3.37 -5.91 -20.06
N PRO A 124 4.56 -5.50 -19.60
CA PRO A 124 4.77 -5.16 -18.19
C PRO A 124 4.04 -3.86 -17.85
N VAL A 125 3.25 -3.90 -16.78
CA VAL A 125 2.51 -2.77 -16.21
C VAL A 125 2.75 -2.71 -14.70
N ARG A 126 2.45 -1.56 -14.09
CA ARG A 126 2.58 -1.33 -12.64
C ARG A 126 1.22 -1.28 -11.97
N THR A 127 1.15 -1.74 -10.74
CA THR A 127 0.02 -1.48 -9.85
C THR A 127 0.02 -0.02 -9.37
N ASN A 128 -1.02 0.36 -8.63
CA ASN A 128 -0.95 1.49 -7.70
C ASN A 128 0.17 1.29 -6.66
N VAL A 129 0.52 2.37 -5.96
CA VAL A 129 1.47 2.38 -4.85
C VAL A 129 0.72 2.21 -3.53
N VAL A 130 1.27 1.40 -2.63
CA VAL A 130 0.85 1.30 -1.22
C VAL A 130 2.02 1.62 -0.31
N GLY A 131 1.75 2.16 0.88
CA GLY A 131 2.79 2.54 1.83
C GLY A 131 2.53 2.04 3.25
N ALA A 132 3.60 1.86 4.02
CA ALA A 132 3.56 1.58 5.44
C ALA A 132 4.70 2.30 6.16
N HIS A 133 4.51 2.63 7.43
CA HIS A 133 5.59 3.13 8.28
C HIS A 133 6.34 1.95 8.89
N VAL A 134 7.65 1.94 8.73
CA VAL A 134 8.52 0.84 9.17
C VAL A 134 9.63 1.40 10.06
N ALA A 135 9.74 0.89 11.29
CA ALA A 135 10.85 1.21 12.19
C ALA A 135 11.99 0.21 11.96
N VAL A 136 13.17 0.72 11.61
CA VAL A 136 14.41 -0.04 11.45
C VAL A 136 15.33 0.24 12.61
N MET A 137 15.78 -0.81 13.29
CA MET A 137 16.68 -0.76 14.44
C MET A 137 18.12 -1.08 14.03
N LEU A 138 19.09 -0.64 14.83
CA LEU A 138 20.47 -1.10 14.71
C LEU A 138 20.57 -2.61 14.91
N LYS A 139 21.58 -3.22 14.27
CA LYS A 139 21.83 -4.66 14.34
C LYS A 139 22.19 -5.12 15.75
#